data_AF-A0A960SEV9-F1
#
_entry.id   AF-A0A960SEV9-F1
#
_cell.length_a   1.000
_cell.length_b   1.000
_cell.length_c   1.000
_cell.angle_alpha   90.00
_cell.angle_beta   90.00
_cell.angle_gamma   90.00
#
_symmetry.space_group_name_H-M   'P 1'
#
loop_
_entity.id
_entity.type
_entity.pdbx_description
1 polymer ?
#
loop_
_entity_poly.entity_id
_entity_poly.type
_entity_poly.pdbx_seq_one_letter_code
_entity_poly.pdbx_strand_id
1 'polypeptide(L)'
;SDVFDKEDASSQYTLGHCYLLLDNTRKAAEHFEKALVEDVCPLRLLPEMRQFVGNFASSHKIPYIDLQSLLLEYSPSPIMGSEMLVDHIHPSIRGHKIIGEAVARLVGKTWIKGTPQPIQENAREEAYQAQMDSLEELYFVHGQMRLDNLMKWTKGESDGLPIEMHQALDPR
;
A
#
# COMPACT_ATOMS: atom_id res chain seq x y z
N SER A 1 8.65 4.08 -41.67
CA SER A 1 7.27 4.19 -41.19
C SER A 1 7.21 3.34 -39.94
N ASP A 2 7.80 3.83 -38.84
CA ASP A 2 8.18 2.98 -37.69
C ASP A 2 8.13 3.81 -36.40
N VAL A 3 7.02 4.52 -36.17
CA VAL A 3 6.82 5.36 -34.96
C VAL A 3 5.84 4.71 -33.97
N PHE A 4 5.29 3.54 -34.30
CA PHE A 4 4.31 2.84 -33.45
C PHE A 4 4.85 1.65 -32.66
N ASP A 5 6.17 1.41 -32.64
CA ASP A 5 6.74 0.16 -32.11
C ASP A 5 7.71 0.36 -30.94
N LYS A 6 7.35 1.26 -30.03
CA LYS A 6 7.72 1.10 -28.62
C LYS A 6 6.42 1.00 -27.85
N GLU A 7 6.12 -0.20 -27.34
CA GLU A 7 5.20 -0.35 -26.22
C GLU A 7 5.76 0.57 -25.11
N ASP A 8 5.11 1.73 -24.97
CA ASP A 8 5.40 2.72 -23.94
C ASP A 8 4.35 2.55 -22.84
N ALA A 9 4.74 2.81 -21.59
CA ALA A 9 3.95 2.51 -20.40
C ALA A 9 2.48 2.98 -20.48
N SER A 10 2.25 4.13 -21.12
CA SER A 10 0.90 4.68 -21.31
C SER A 10 0.00 3.80 -22.18
N SER A 11 0.55 3.14 -23.20
CA SER A 11 -0.19 2.24 -24.10
C SER A 11 -0.59 0.97 -23.36
N GLN A 12 0.34 0.37 -22.61
CA GLN A 12 0.05 -0.78 -21.77
C GLN A 12 -0.99 -0.45 -20.69
N TYR A 13 -0.87 0.72 -20.05
CA TYR A 13 -1.82 1.18 -19.05
C TYR A 13 -3.23 1.32 -19.63
N THR A 14 -3.35 1.90 -20.83
CA THR A 14 -4.63 2.07 -21.54
C THR A 14 -5.23 0.71 -21.91
N LEU A 15 -4.42 -0.22 -22.43
CA LEU A 15 -4.87 -1.59 -22.71
C LEU A 15 -5.33 -2.32 -21.44
N GLY A 16 -4.62 -2.14 -20.33
CA GLY A 16 -5.02 -2.67 -19.02
C GLY A 16 -6.42 -2.19 -18.61
N HIS A 17 -6.70 -0.90 -18.76
CA HIS A 17 -8.04 -0.35 -18.52
C HIS A 17 -9.09 -0.88 -19.48
N CYS A 18 -8.79 -1.01 -20.77
CA CYS A 18 -9.73 -1.63 -21.72
C CYS A 18 -10.10 -3.05 -21.30
N TYR A 19 -9.13 -3.86 -20.87
CA TYR A 19 -9.42 -5.20 -20.37
C TYR A 19 -10.19 -5.20 -19.05
N LEU A 20 -9.92 -4.24 -18.17
CA LEU A 20 -10.65 -4.09 -16.91
C LEU A 20 -12.13 -3.76 -17.16
N LEU A 21 -12.41 -2.86 -18.11
CA LEU A 21 -13.78 -2.52 -18.53
C LEU A 21 -14.53 -3.70 -19.18
N LEU A 22 -13.78 -4.66 -19.75
CA LEU A 22 -14.32 -5.90 -20.31
C LEU A 22 -14.39 -7.04 -19.29
N ASP A 23 -14.20 -6.74 -18.00
CA ASP A 23 -14.17 -7.70 -16.88
C ASP A 23 -13.09 -8.80 -17.03
N ASN A 24 -12.08 -8.56 -17.86
CA ASN A 24 -10.94 -9.45 -18.04
C ASN A 24 -9.79 -9.05 -17.11
N THR A 25 -10.01 -9.24 -15.82
CA THR A 25 -9.10 -8.80 -14.75
C THR A 25 -7.70 -9.41 -14.86
N ARG A 26 -7.58 -10.63 -15.37
CA ARG A 26 -6.28 -11.28 -15.60
C ARG A 26 -5.46 -10.56 -16.68
N LYS A 27 -6.04 -10.30 -17.85
CA LYS A 27 -5.34 -9.54 -18.89
C LYS A 27 -5.06 -8.11 -18.48
N ALA A 28 -5.98 -7.50 -17.73
CA ALA A 28 -5.76 -6.18 -17.17
C ALA A 28 -4.53 -6.16 -16.25
N ALA A 29 -4.39 -7.13 -15.35
CA ALA A 29 -3.22 -7.28 -14.49
C ALA A 29 -1.92 -7.46 -15.29
N GLU A 30 -1.92 -8.31 -16.32
CA GLU A 30 -0.77 -8.52 -17.21
C GLU A 30 -0.32 -7.21 -17.87
N HIS A 31 -1.24 -6.40 -18.39
CA HIS A 31 -0.93 -5.11 -19.01
C HIS A 31 -0.52 -4.03 -17.99
N PHE A 32 -1.10 -4.01 -16.80
CA PHE A 32 -0.65 -3.09 -15.74
C PHE A 32 0.76 -3.41 -15.24
N GLU A 33 1.15 -4.69 -15.18
CA GLU A 33 2.53 -5.07 -14.87
C GLU A 33 3.51 -4.61 -15.96
N LYS A 34 3.15 -4.77 -17.24
CA LYS A 34 3.96 -4.24 -18.35
C LYS A 34 4.09 -2.72 -18.28
N ALA A 35 2.99 -2.01 -17.99
CA ALA A 35 3.02 -0.56 -17.81
C ALA A 35 3.97 -0.14 -16.69
N LEU A 36 4.00 -0.89 -15.58
CA LEU A 36 4.95 -0.66 -14.49
C LEU A 36 6.41 -0.88 -14.92
N VAL A 37 6.68 -1.95 -15.68
CA VAL A 37 8.04 -2.29 -16.16
C VAL A 37 8.55 -1.27 -17.17
N GLU A 38 7.68 -0.76 -18.03
CA GLU A 38 8.00 0.25 -19.05
C GLU A 38 8.03 1.69 -18.50
N ASP A 39 7.58 1.90 -17.25
CA ASP A 39 7.60 3.21 -16.61
C ASP A 39 9.05 3.71 -16.48
N VAL A 40 9.28 4.95 -16.94
CA VAL A 40 10.59 5.60 -16.89
C VAL A 40 11.02 5.85 -15.43
N CYS A 41 10.06 6.04 -14.51
CA CYS A 41 10.33 6.31 -13.10
C CYS A 41 9.33 5.55 -12.20
N PRO A 42 9.48 4.21 -12.08
CA PRO A 42 8.53 3.41 -11.32
C PRO A 42 8.65 3.74 -9.82
N LEU A 43 7.53 4.13 -9.21
CA LEU A 43 7.42 4.33 -7.76
C LEU A 43 7.15 3.03 -6.99
N ARG A 44 6.99 1.92 -7.69
CA ARG A 44 6.81 0.57 -7.13
C ARG A 44 8.00 -0.32 -7.45
N LEU A 45 8.23 -1.32 -6.59
CA LEU A 45 9.25 -2.34 -6.81
C LEU A 45 8.91 -3.19 -8.04
N LEU A 46 9.81 -3.24 -9.02
CA LEU A 46 9.65 -4.03 -10.24
C LEU A 46 9.62 -5.54 -9.95
N PRO A 47 8.95 -6.35 -10.79
CA PRO A 47 8.88 -7.81 -10.63
C PRO A 47 10.26 -8.47 -10.46
N GLU A 48 11.25 -8.07 -11.26
CA GLU A 48 12.62 -8.61 -11.22
C GLU A 48 13.31 -8.24 -9.90
N MET A 49 13.12 -7.00 -9.42
CA MET A 49 13.69 -6.55 -8.15
C MET A 49 13.07 -7.29 -6.98
N ARG A 50 11.75 -7.52 -7.01
CA ARG A 50 11.07 -8.34 -6.00
C ARG A 50 11.58 -9.78 -6.00
N GLN A 51 11.68 -10.40 -7.17
CA GLN A 51 12.20 -11.76 -7.28
C GLN A 51 13.63 -11.83 -6.72
N PHE A 52 14.47 -10.84 -7.04
CA PHE A 52 15.81 -10.72 -6.47
C PHE A 52 15.79 -10.64 -4.94
N VAL A 53 15.00 -9.74 -4.35
CA VAL A 53 14.91 -9.59 -2.88
C VAL A 53 14.44 -10.88 -2.22
N GLY A 54 13.43 -11.56 -2.77
CA GLY A 54 12.94 -12.84 -2.26
C GLY A 54 14.01 -13.94 -2.32
N ASN A 55 14.71 -14.07 -3.45
CA ASN A 55 15.80 -15.03 -3.63
C ASN A 55 16.99 -14.73 -2.70
N PHE A 56 17.35 -13.46 -2.56
CA PHE A 56 18.39 -13.02 -1.65
C PHE A 56 18.05 -13.37 -0.20
N ALA A 57 16.83 -13.08 0.24
CA ALA A 57 16.39 -13.40 1.58
C ALA A 57 16.40 -14.92 1.85
N SER A 58 15.90 -15.71 0.89
CA SER A 58 15.91 -17.17 0.98
C SER A 58 17.34 -17.74 1.09
N SER A 59 18.25 -17.32 0.20
CA SER A 59 19.65 -17.78 0.20
C SER A 59 20.42 -17.43 1.48
N HIS A 60 20.10 -16.29 2.08
CA HIS A 60 20.75 -15.82 3.33
C HIS A 60 19.97 -16.20 4.59
N LYS A 61 18.89 -16.99 4.47
CA LYS A 61 18.01 -17.38 5.58
C LYS A 61 17.46 -16.17 6.37
N ILE A 62 17.21 -15.07 5.66
CA ILE A 62 16.61 -13.87 6.22
C ILE A 62 15.09 -14.04 6.15
N PRO A 63 14.36 -13.86 7.27
CA PRO A 63 12.90 -13.85 7.26
C PRO A 63 12.38 -12.76 6.31
N TYR A 64 11.48 -13.13 5.41
CA TYR A 64 10.96 -12.25 4.36
C TYR A 64 9.45 -12.44 4.19
N ILE A 65 8.76 -11.33 3.89
CA ILE A 65 7.33 -11.32 3.57
C ILE A 65 7.17 -10.64 2.22
N ASP A 66 6.58 -11.34 1.25
CA ASP A 66 6.13 -10.70 0.02
C ASP A 66 4.79 -10.00 0.27
N LEU A 67 4.85 -8.70 0.61
CA LEU A 67 3.68 -7.93 0.98
C LEU A 67 2.68 -7.76 -0.16
N GLN A 68 3.10 -7.66 -1.43
CA GLN A 68 2.10 -7.53 -2.50
C GLN A 68 1.41 -8.86 -2.77
N SER A 69 2.12 -10.00 -2.72
CA SER A 69 1.46 -11.31 -2.80
C SER A 69 0.48 -11.49 -1.64
N LEU A 70 0.91 -11.17 -0.41
CA LEU A 70 0.05 -11.22 0.78
C LEU A 70 -1.20 -10.35 0.62
N LEU A 71 -1.07 -9.09 0.21
CA LEU A 71 -2.22 -8.19 0.08
C LEU A 71 -3.16 -8.61 -1.05
N LEU A 72 -2.63 -9.19 -2.14
CA LEU A 72 -3.45 -9.74 -3.24
C LEU A 72 -4.30 -10.93 -2.80
N GLU A 73 -3.87 -11.73 -1.82
CA GLU A 73 -4.71 -12.80 -1.23
C GLU A 73 -6.01 -12.27 -0.61
N TYR A 74 -6.02 -11.00 -0.19
CA TYR A 74 -7.20 -10.34 0.38
C TYR A 74 -7.93 -9.44 -0.63
N SER A 75 -7.46 -9.39 -1.89
CA SER A 75 -8.12 -8.67 -2.98
C SER A 75 -9.14 -9.58 -3.68
N PRO A 76 -10.32 -9.07 -4.07
CA PRO A 76 -11.27 -9.82 -4.90
C PRO A 76 -10.78 -10.00 -6.35
N SER A 77 -9.68 -9.35 -6.74
CA SER A 77 -9.16 -9.29 -8.09
C SER A 77 -7.65 -9.57 -8.10
N PRO A 78 -7.07 -10.09 -9.20
CA PRO A 78 -5.62 -10.15 -9.37
C PRO A 78 -4.95 -8.75 -9.46
N ILE A 79 -5.73 -7.68 -9.39
CA ILE A 79 -5.28 -6.29 -9.39
C ILE A 79 -5.51 -5.73 -7.98
N MET A 80 -4.49 -5.10 -7.42
CA MET A 80 -4.59 -4.45 -6.12
C MET A 80 -5.43 -3.17 -6.25
N GLY A 81 -6.55 -3.11 -5.54
CA GLY A 81 -7.50 -2.01 -5.64
C GLY A 81 -7.50 -1.10 -4.40
N SER A 82 -8.52 -0.24 -4.36
CA SER A 82 -8.71 0.76 -3.29
C SER A 82 -9.01 0.13 -1.92
N GLU A 83 -9.35 -1.16 -1.88
CA GLU A 83 -9.54 -1.89 -0.64
C GLU A 83 -8.21 -2.08 0.13
N MET A 84 -7.08 -2.16 -0.59
CA MET A 84 -5.75 -2.34 0.00
C MET A 84 -4.90 -1.08 -0.03
N LEU A 85 -5.16 -0.15 -0.95
CA LEU A 85 -4.36 1.07 -1.12
C LEU A 85 -5.25 2.33 -1.13
N VAL A 86 -4.79 3.42 -0.50
CA VAL A 86 -5.48 4.72 -0.58
C VAL A 86 -5.16 5.47 -1.87
N ASP A 87 -4.02 5.17 -2.49
CA ASP A 87 -3.64 5.63 -3.81
C ASP A 87 -2.92 4.51 -4.56
N HIS A 88 -2.12 4.85 -5.57
CA HIS A 88 -1.41 3.87 -6.36
C HIS A 88 -0.13 3.34 -5.68
N ILE A 89 0.20 3.64 -4.43
CA ILE A 89 1.36 3.06 -3.71
C ILE A 89 1.14 2.86 -2.20
N HIS A 90 0.35 3.70 -1.55
CA HIS A 90 0.21 3.73 -0.09
C HIS A 90 -0.91 2.79 0.39
N PRO A 91 -0.65 1.93 1.39
CA PRO A 91 -1.68 1.07 1.96
C PRO A 91 -2.84 1.83 2.60
N SER A 92 -4.04 1.27 2.50
CA SER A 92 -5.21 1.69 3.27
C SER A 92 -5.06 1.34 4.74
N ILE A 93 -5.94 1.82 5.62
CA ILE A 93 -5.98 1.40 7.03
C ILE A 93 -6.11 -0.13 7.12
N ARG A 94 -6.96 -0.73 6.27
CA ARG A 94 -7.10 -2.18 6.15
C ARG A 94 -5.81 -2.84 5.68
N GLY A 95 -5.15 -2.28 4.67
CA GLY A 95 -3.85 -2.76 4.20
C GLY A 95 -2.79 -2.72 5.30
N HIS A 96 -2.70 -1.61 6.05
CA HIS A 96 -1.80 -1.46 7.19
C HIS A 96 -2.08 -2.47 8.30
N LYS A 97 -3.35 -2.78 8.61
CA LYS A 97 -3.70 -3.84 9.56
C LYS A 97 -3.12 -5.19 9.14
N ILE A 98 -3.34 -5.61 7.89
CA ILE A 98 -2.84 -6.89 7.36
C ILE A 98 -1.30 -6.95 7.39
N ILE A 99 -0.63 -5.87 6.97
CA ILE A 99 0.83 -5.76 7.01
C ILE A 99 1.33 -5.87 8.45
N GLY A 100 0.76 -5.11 9.38
CA GLY A 100 1.15 -5.09 10.79
C GLY A 100 1.02 -6.46 11.44
N GLU A 101 -0.06 -7.17 11.17
CA GLU A 101 -0.24 -8.54 11.65
C GLU A 101 0.79 -9.52 11.08
N ALA A 102 1.08 -9.44 9.78
CA ALA A 102 2.07 -10.30 9.14
C ALA A 102 3.48 -10.07 9.72
N VAL A 103 3.86 -8.80 9.92
CA VAL A 103 5.11 -8.42 10.56
C VAL A 103 5.16 -8.92 12.01
N ALA A 104 4.10 -8.72 12.79
CA ALA A 104 4.04 -9.19 14.18
C ALA A 104 4.17 -10.73 14.27
N ARG A 105 3.50 -11.47 13.38
CA ARG A 105 3.62 -12.94 13.28
C ARG A 105 5.05 -13.36 12.93
N LEU A 106 5.68 -12.71 11.96
CA LEU A 106 7.06 -12.99 11.58
C LEU A 106 8.02 -12.74 12.75
N VAL A 107 7.89 -11.58 13.39
CA VAL A 107 8.74 -11.18 14.52
C VAL A 107 8.60 -12.15 15.68
N GLY A 108 7.36 -12.50 16.04
CA GLY A 108 7.07 -13.45 17.11
C GLY A 108 7.64 -14.84 16.84
N LYS A 109 7.58 -15.32 15.59
CA LYS A 109 8.11 -16.63 15.20
C LYS A 109 9.64 -16.67 15.16
N THR A 110 10.29 -15.57 14.77
CA THR A 110 11.73 -15.56 14.51
C THR A 110 12.57 -15.08 15.70
N TRP A 111 12.18 -13.97 16.34
CA TRP A 111 13.08 -13.24 17.24
C TRP A 111 12.64 -13.25 18.71
N ILE A 112 11.39 -13.57 19.01
CA ILE A 112 10.89 -13.64 20.39
C ILE A 112 11.10 -15.06 20.94
N LYS A 113 11.84 -15.18 22.05
CA LYS A 113 12.11 -16.46 22.72
C LYS A 113 10.95 -16.87 23.63
N GLY A 114 10.66 -18.17 23.65
CA GLY A 114 9.49 -18.74 24.33
C GLY A 114 8.30 -18.69 23.39
N THR A 115 7.54 -19.77 23.28
CA THR A 115 6.36 -19.84 22.39
C THR A 115 5.36 -18.79 22.85
N PRO A 116 5.20 -17.64 22.15
CA PRO A 116 4.05 -16.81 22.42
C PRO A 116 2.85 -17.68 22.07
N GLN A 117 1.91 -17.84 22.99
CA GLN A 117 0.63 -18.44 22.63
C GLN A 117 0.10 -17.67 21.41
N PRO A 118 -0.39 -18.36 20.36
CA PRO A 118 -0.97 -17.66 19.23
C PRO A 118 -2.02 -16.68 19.78
N ILE A 119 -1.82 -15.39 19.53
CA ILE A 119 -2.86 -14.41 19.86
C ILE A 119 -4.12 -14.88 19.12
N GLN A 120 -5.23 -15.02 19.83
CA GLN A 120 -6.46 -15.47 19.20
C GLN A 120 -6.99 -14.39 18.25
N GLU A 121 -7.67 -14.80 17.17
CA GLU A 121 -8.14 -13.86 16.14
C GLU A 121 -9.12 -12.82 16.71
N ASN A 122 -10.03 -13.26 17.58
CA ASN A 122 -10.95 -12.37 18.30
C ASN A 122 -10.21 -11.32 19.13
N ALA A 123 -9.14 -11.70 19.85
CA ALA A 123 -8.38 -10.75 20.66
C ALA A 123 -7.66 -9.69 19.81
N ARG A 124 -7.22 -10.04 18.58
CA ARG A 124 -6.68 -9.07 17.62
C ARG A 124 -7.77 -8.10 17.14
N GLU A 125 -8.94 -8.63 16.79
CA GLU A 125 -10.04 -7.81 16.32
C GLU A 125 -10.54 -6.85 17.40
N GLU A 126 -10.67 -7.34 18.64
CA GLU A 126 -11.04 -6.53 19.80
C GLU A 126 -10.03 -5.41 20.06
N ALA A 127 -8.73 -5.71 19.99
CA ALA A 127 -7.69 -4.69 20.15
C ALA A 127 -7.71 -3.65 19.02
N TYR A 128 -7.94 -4.09 17.77
CA TYR A 128 -8.10 -3.20 16.63
C TYR A 128 -9.32 -2.29 16.80
N GLN A 129 -10.47 -2.86 17.17
CA GLN A 129 -11.70 -2.10 17.39
C GLN A 129 -11.54 -1.11 18.54
N ALA A 130 -10.96 -1.53 19.66
CA ALA A 130 -10.69 -0.64 20.80
C ALA A 130 -9.77 0.54 20.40
N GLN A 131 -8.77 0.29 19.55
CA GLN A 131 -7.92 1.36 19.03
C GLN A 131 -8.70 2.31 18.12
N MET A 132 -9.57 1.79 17.25
CA MET A 132 -10.41 2.62 16.37
C MET A 132 -11.43 3.44 17.17
N ASP A 133 -12.02 2.86 18.22
CA ASP A 133 -12.96 3.53 19.13
C ASP A 133 -12.27 4.58 20.02
N SER A 134 -10.96 4.45 20.23
CA SER A 134 -10.18 5.45 20.98
C SER A 134 -9.86 6.72 20.19
N LEU A 135 -10.06 6.70 18.86
CA LEU A 135 -9.84 7.88 18.03
C LEU A 135 -10.91 8.93 18.32
N GLU A 136 -10.52 10.20 18.29
CA GLU A 136 -11.45 11.32 18.41
C GLU A 136 -12.56 11.23 17.34
N GLU A 137 -13.79 11.63 17.67
CA GLU A 137 -14.93 11.65 16.73
C GLU A 137 -14.58 12.40 15.42
N LEU A 138 -13.80 13.48 15.52
CA LEU A 138 -13.36 14.30 14.40
C LEU A 138 -12.01 13.87 13.80
N TYR A 139 -11.40 12.77 14.24
CA TYR A 139 -10.06 12.35 13.82
C TYR A 139 -9.92 12.29 12.29
N PHE A 140 -10.85 11.62 11.62
CA PHE A 140 -10.82 11.49 10.15
C PHE A 140 -11.13 12.81 9.43
N VAL A 141 -11.99 13.65 10.01
CA VAL A 141 -12.29 14.98 9.48
C VAL A 141 -11.05 15.87 9.56
N HIS A 142 -10.38 15.89 10.71
CA HIS A 142 -9.11 16.60 10.89
C HIS A 142 -8.02 16.06 9.94
N GLY A 143 -7.97 14.74 9.73
CA GLY A 143 -7.10 14.11 8.74
C GLY A 143 -7.35 14.64 7.32
N GLN A 144 -8.61 14.69 6.89
CA GLN A 144 -8.98 15.20 5.57
C GLN A 144 -8.65 16.69 5.42
N MET A 145 -8.93 17.51 6.44
CA MET A 145 -8.60 18.94 6.41
C MET A 145 -7.09 19.17 6.29
N ARG A 146 -6.27 18.38 7.00
CA ARG A 146 -4.80 18.44 6.89
C ARG A 146 -4.33 18.06 5.49
N LEU A 147 -4.91 17.02 4.89
CA LEU A 147 -4.61 16.62 3.52
C LEU A 147 -4.98 17.71 2.52
N ASP A 148 -6.18 18.30 2.63
CA ASP A 148 -6.63 19.38 1.75
C ASP A 148 -5.71 20.61 1.86
N ASN A 149 -5.27 20.95 3.07
CA ASN A 149 -4.31 22.03 3.28
C ASN A 149 -2.93 21.72 2.67
N LEU A 150 -2.44 20.49 2.83
CA LEU A 150 -1.20 20.05 2.18
C LEU A 150 -1.31 20.16 0.66
N MET A 151 -2.45 19.76 0.08
CA MET A 151 -2.70 19.84 -1.37
C MET A 151 -2.81 21.27 -1.89
N LYS A 152 -3.33 22.21 -1.10
CA LYS A 152 -3.32 23.65 -1.45
C LYS A 152 -1.91 24.22 -1.37
N TRP A 153 -1.14 23.82 -0.37
CA TRP A 153 0.25 24.25 -0.20
C TRP A 153 1.14 23.80 -1.37
N THR A 154 1.03 22.54 -1.83
CA THR A 154 1.81 22.05 -2.98
C THR A 154 1.51 22.77 -4.28
N LYS A 155 0.34 23.44 -4.38
CA LYS A 155 -0.06 24.26 -5.53
C LYS A 155 0.27 25.75 -5.38
N GLY A 156 0.84 26.17 -4.24
CA GLY A 156 1.05 27.58 -3.92
C GLY A 156 -0.25 28.36 -3.67
N GLU A 157 -1.35 27.65 -3.37
CA GLU A 157 -2.67 28.23 -3.09
C GLU A 157 -2.88 28.51 -1.59
N SER A 158 -1.95 28.08 -0.75
CA SER A 158 -1.91 28.42 0.67
C SER A 158 -0.46 28.45 1.16
N ASP A 159 -0.08 29.53 1.82
CA ASP A 159 1.08 29.52 2.71
C ASP A 159 0.61 28.75 3.95
N GLY A 160 1.03 27.49 4.10
CA GLY A 160 0.70 26.72 5.29
C GLY A 160 1.02 27.53 6.55
N LEU A 161 0.32 27.28 7.66
CA LEU A 161 0.64 27.96 8.90
C LEU A 161 2.15 27.76 9.20
N PRO A 162 2.87 28.82 9.61
CA PRO A 162 4.26 28.69 10.00
C PRO A 162 4.44 27.53 10.97
N ILE A 163 5.53 26.76 10.85
CA ILE A 163 5.72 25.53 11.64
C ILE A 163 5.60 25.80 13.13
N GLU A 164 5.95 27.00 13.56
CA GLU A 164 5.85 27.46 14.95
C GLU A 164 4.40 27.54 15.48
N MET A 165 3.40 27.63 14.59
CA MET A 165 1.98 27.77 14.97
C MET A 165 1.22 26.44 15.03
N HIS A 166 1.83 25.32 14.64
CA HIS A 166 1.17 24.00 14.68
C HIS A 166 0.93 23.46 16.11
N GLN A 167 1.58 24.02 17.13
CA GLN A 167 1.38 23.61 18.53
C GLN A 167 0.07 24.14 19.14
N ALA A 168 -0.62 25.08 18.51
CA ALA A 168 -1.83 25.70 19.05
C ALA A 168 -3.12 24.91 18.76
N LEU A 169 -3.05 23.83 17.97
CA LEU A 169 -4.22 23.03 17.55
C LEU A 169 -4.17 21.57 18.04
N ASP A 170 -3.19 21.22 18.87
CA ASP A 170 -3.05 19.88 19.45
C ASP A 170 -2.94 20.00 20.98
N PRO A 171 -4.08 20.03 21.72
CA PRO A 171 -4.05 19.88 23.15
C PRO A 171 -3.77 18.41 23.43
N ARG A 172 -2.49 18.09 23.62
CA ARG A 172 -2.06 16.84 24.25
C ARG A 172 -2.81 16.56 25.55
#